data_AF-W4L3W7-F1
#
_entry.id   AF-W4L3W7-F1
#
_cell.length_a   1.000
_cell.length_b   1.000
_cell.length_c   1.000
_cell.angle_alpha   90.00
_cell.angle_beta   90.00
_cell.angle_gamma   90.00
#
_symmetry.space_group_name_H-M   'P 1'
#
loop_
_entity.id
_entity.type
_entity.pdbx_description
1 polymer ?
#
loop_
_entity_poly.entity_id
_entity_poly.type
_entity_poly.pdbx_seq_one_letter_code
_entity_poly.pdbx_strand_id
1 'polypeptide(L)'
;MEGWHTGHEWIDSGTLSERVGFAERQFADRSKPGIQDILSRAGSLNGESSEIVDRCLDVMGAIQVSEQTHAALVAYTDELKGMKSEDGDETSGIHNLLQMIASTVDYQFV
;
A
#
# COMPACT_ATOMS: atom_id res chain seq x y z
N MET A 1 6.42 42.40 -12.36
CA MET A 1 7.30 41.69 -11.42
C MET A 1 6.42 41.00 -10.40
N GLU A 2 6.90 39.89 -9.85
CA GLU A 2 6.30 39.11 -8.75
C GLU A 2 5.08 38.26 -9.19
N GLY A 3 5.04 36.93 -9.03
CA GLY A 3 5.96 36.00 -8.39
C GLY A 3 6.02 34.69 -9.16
N TRP A 4 7.24 34.23 -9.41
CA TRP A 4 7.52 32.84 -9.66
C TRP A 4 7.12 32.08 -8.38
N HIS A 5 6.00 31.37 -8.40
CA HIS A 5 5.75 30.32 -7.42
C HIS A 5 6.58 29.12 -7.82
N THR A 6 7.81 29.08 -7.31
CA THR A 6 8.69 27.91 -7.39
C THR A 6 8.18 26.84 -6.43
N GLY A 7 7.93 25.63 -6.96
CA GLY A 7 8.13 24.39 -6.22
C GLY A 7 6.95 23.42 -6.16
N HIS A 8 6.97 22.41 -7.03
CA HIS A 8 6.48 21.06 -6.73
C HIS A 8 4.95 20.77 -6.65
N GLU A 9 4.09 21.54 -7.32
CA GLU A 9 2.63 21.27 -7.28
C GLU A 9 1.98 21.05 -8.65
N TRP A 10 2.75 21.15 -9.74
CA TRP A 10 2.22 21.11 -11.11
C TRP A 10 2.53 19.83 -11.89
N ILE A 11 3.32 18.93 -11.32
CA ILE A 11 3.48 17.60 -11.89
C ILE A 11 2.40 16.73 -11.24
N ASP A 12 1.27 16.59 -11.94
CA ASP A 12 0.65 15.27 -12.14
C ASP A 12 -0.54 14.83 -11.24
N SER A 13 -1.34 15.70 -10.62
CA SER A 13 -2.52 15.20 -9.86
C SER A 13 -3.54 14.40 -10.72
N GLY A 14 -3.60 14.67 -12.02
CA GLY A 14 -4.43 13.91 -12.97
C GLY A 14 -3.89 12.49 -13.21
N THR A 15 -2.60 12.36 -13.55
CA THR A 15 -1.99 11.08 -13.87
C THR A 15 -1.60 10.28 -12.62
N LEU A 16 -1.34 10.91 -11.48
CA LEU A 16 -1.23 10.24 -10.18
C LEU A 16 -2.54 9.56 -9.77
N SER A 17 -3.67 10.24 -9.92
CA SER A 17 -5.00 9.65 -9.64
C SER A 17 -5.30 8.48 -10.57
N GLU A 18 -4.92 8.58 -11.86
CA GLU A 18 -5.05 7.46 -12.81
C GLU A 18 -4.14 6.28 -12.47
N ARG A 19 -2.93 6.53 -11.99
CA ARG A 19 -1.97 5.50 -11.56
C ARG A 19 -2.41 4.80 -10.28
N VAL A 20 -2.93 5.54 -9.30
CA VAL A 20 -3.58 4.99 -8.11
C VAL A 20 -4.76 4.12 -8.52
N GLY A 21 -5.70 4.63 -9.34
CA GLY A 21 -6.84 3.85 -9.81
C GLY A 21 -6.46 2.66 -10.69
N PHE A 22 -5.32 2.69 -11.38
CA PHE A 22 -4.76 1.53 -12.07
C PHE A 22 -4.22 0.50 -11.08
N ALA A 23 -3.42 0.92 -10.09
CA ALA A 23 -2.90 0.04 -9.05
C ALA A 23 -4.04 -0.64 -8.28
N GLU A 24 -5.06 0.09 -7.87
CA GLU A 24 -6.25 -0.46 -7.22
C GLU A 24 -6.92 -1.56 -8.06
N ARG A 25 -7.12 -1.30 -9.36
CA ARG A 25 -7.70 -2.30 -10.29
C ARG A 25 -6.80 -3.49 -10.54
N GLN A 26 -5.48 -3.31 -10.52
CA GLN A 26 -4.56 -4.43 -10.71
C GLN A 26 -4.54 -5.36 -9.51
N PHE A 27 -4.51 -4.78 -8.30
CA PHE A 27 -4.51 -5.53 -7.05
C PHE A 27 -5.87 -6.17 -6.76
N ALA A 28 -7.00 -5.53 -7.10
CA ALA A 28 -8.34 -6.07 -6.87
C ALA A 28 -8.59 -7.49 -7.43
N ASP A 29 -7.91 -7.89 -8.51
CA ASP A 29 -8.02 -9.24 -9.07
C ASP A 29 -6.99 -10.20 -8.46
N ARG A 30 -7.40 -10.86 -7.37
CA ARG A 30 -6.58 -11.84 -6.62
C ARG A 30 -6.31 -13.14 -7.39
N SER A 31 -6.98 -13.38 -8.51
CA SER A 31 -6.79 -14.60 -9.33
C SER A 31 -5.55 -14.52 -10.23
N LYS A 32 -4.95 -13.34 -10.39
CA LYS A 32 -3.72 -13.18 -11.18
C LYS A 32 -2.57 -13.92 -10.50
N PRO A 33 -1.78 -14.73 -11.26
CA PRO A 33 -0.69 -15.51 -10.69
C PRO A 33 0.38 -14.64 -10.03
N GLY A 34 0.66 -13.45 -10.56
CA GLY A 34 1.60 -12.51 -9.94
C GLY A 34 1.10 -11.94 -8.62
N ILE A 35 -0.21 -11.69 -8.49
CA ILE A 35 -0.80 -11.23 -7.23
C ILE A 35 -0.80 -12.36 -6.19
N GLN A 36 -1.09 -13.60 -6.61
CA GLN A 36 -1.00 -14.76 -5.72
C GLN A 36 0.43 -15.01 -5.21
N ASP A 37 1.44 -14.82 -6.07
CA ASP A 37 2.85 -14.89 -5.66
C ASP A 37 3.20 -13.82 -4.61
N ILE A 38 2.80 -12.57 -4.86
CA ILE A 38 2.98 -11.45 -3.93
C ILE A 38 2.28 -11.74 -2.59
N LEU A 39 1.03 -12.21 -2.62
CA LEU A 39 0.28 -12.57 -1.41
C LEU A 39 0.97 -13.71 -0.65
N SER A 40 1.46 -14.73 -1.35
CA SER A 40 2.19 -15.84 -0.74
C SER A 40 3.48 -15.39 -0.06
N ARG A 41 4.20 -14.43 -0.65
CA ARG A 41 5.42 -13.85 -0.06
C ARG A 41 5.11 -12.90 1.09
N ALA A 42 4.02 -12.14 0.97
CA ALA A 42 3.53 -11.23 2.00
C ALA A 42 2.88 -11.94 3.19
N GLY A 43 2.51 -13.22 3.09
CA GLY A 43 2.12 -14.05 4.21
C GLY A 43 0.76 -13.69 4.82
N SER A 44 0.68 -13.59 6.15
CA SER A 44 -0.55 -13.32 6.91
C SER A 44 -0.38 -12.16 7.89
N LEU A 45 -1.49 -11.65 8.44
CA LEU A 45 -1.51 -10.57 9.44
C LEU A 45 -1.06 -11.01 10.87
N ASN A 46 -0.21 -12.04 10.96
CA ASN A 46 0.30 -12.53 12.23
C ASN A 46 1.62 -11.82 12.59
N GLY A 47 1.72 -11.34 13.83
CA GLY A 47 2.87 -10.59 14.34
C GLY A 47 2.57 -9.11 14.60
N GLU A 48 3.63 -8.35 14.85
CA GLU A 48 3.56 -6.91 15.09
C GLU A 48 3.17 -6.17 13.80
N SER A 49 2.29 -5.17 13.94
CA SER A 49 1.74 -4.44 12.79
C SER A 49 2.82 -3.72 11.99
N SER A 50 3.88 -3.23 12.65
CA SER A 50 5.06 -2.63 11.98
C SER A 50 5.83 -3.63 11.12
N GLU A 51 6.09 -4.82 11.64
CA GLU A 51 6.82 -5.88 10.92
C GLU A 51 6.03 -6.39 9.71
N ILE A 52 4.69 -6.42 9.83
CA ILE A 52 3.80 -6.78 8.72
C ILE A 52 3.91 -5.74 7.61
N VAL A 53 3.89 -4.44 7.95
CA VAL A 53 4.03 -3.34 7.00
C VAL A 53 5.39 -3.38 6.31
N ASP A 54 6.48 -3.52 7.07
CA ASP A 54 7.85 -3.57 6.54
C ASP A 54 8.02 -4.72 5.54
N ARG A 55 7.53 -5.92 5.90
CA ARG A 55 7.52 -7.08 4.99
C ARG A 55 6.72 -6.81 3.71
N CYS A 56 5.56 -6.17 3.81
CA CYS A 56 4.76 -5.84 2.63
C CYS A 56 5.47 -4.81 1.72
N LEU A 57 6.18 -3.84 2.29
CA LEU A 57 7.00 -2.89 1.54
C LEU A 57 8.20 -3.56 0.87
N ASP A 58 8.83 -4.54 1.52
CA ASP A 58 9.91 -5.36 0.94
C ASP A 58 9.41 -6.17 -0.26
N VAL A 59 8.32 -6.91 -0.09
CA VAL A 59 7.74 -7.74 -1.16
C VAL A 59 7.33 -6.91 -2.38
N MET A 60 6.87 -5.67 -2.16
CA MET A 60 6.47 -4.73 -3.19
C MET A 60 7.65 -4.02 -3.89
N GLY A 61 8.89 -4.28 -3.46
CA GLY A 61 10.10 -3.75 -4.12
C GLY A 61 11.04 -2.97 -3.21
N ALA A 62 11.11 -3.30 -1.91
CA ALA A 62 11.94 -2.60 -0.92
C ALA A 62 11.65 -1.09 -0.85
N ILE A 63 10.36 -0.75 -0.82
CA ILE A 63 9.92 0.65 -0.93
C ILE A 63 10.17 1.37 0.38
N GLN A 64 10.84 2.52 0.29
CA GLN A 64 11.02 3.42 1.41
C GLN A 64 9.89 4.44 1.39
N VAL A 65 9.15 4.54 2.49
CA VAL A 65 8.08 5.50 2.67
C VAL A 65 8.42 6.46 3.80
N SER A 66 7.82 7.65 3.81
CA SER A 66 7.97 8.58 4.93
C SER A 66 7.50 7.96 6.27
N GLU A 67 8.05 8.41 7.40
CA GLU A 67 7.64 7.92 8.74
C GLU A 67 6.14 8.12 8.99
N GLN A 68 5.55 9.20 8.44
CA GLN A 68 4.12 9.47 8.52
C GLN A 68 3.30 8.45 7.73
N THR A 69 3.69 8.16 6.48
CA THR A 69 3.05 7.11 5.67
C THR A 69 3.17 5.75 6.36
N HIS A 70 4.36 5.41 6.87
CA HIS A 70 4.59 4.17 7.61
C HIS A 70 3.67 4.06 8.83
N ALA A 71 3.61 5.09 9.67
CA ALA A 71 2.74 5.09 10.86
C ALA A 71 1.25 4.92 10.50
N ALA A 72 0.79 5.54 9.41
CA ALA A 72 -0.58 5.37 8.92
C ALA A 72 -0.85 3.93 8.44
N LEU A 73 0.09 3.31 7.73
CA LEU A 73 -0.02 1.90 7.31
C LEU A 73 -0.05 0.94 8.52
N VAL A 74 0.74 1.22 9.56
CA VAL A 74 0.73 0.44 10.81
C VAL A 74 -0.63 0.53 11.51
N ALA A 75 -1.18 1.75 11.62
CA ALA A 75 -2.51 1.96 12.20
C ALA A 75 -3.60 1.21 11.41
N TYR A 76 -3.57 1.30 10.08
CA TYR A 76 -4.49 0.57 9.21
C TYR A 76 -4.36 -0.95 9.36
N THR A 77 -3.14 -1.45 9.53
CA THR A 77 -2.88 -2.88 9.77
C THR A 77 -3.47 -3.36 11.10
N ASP A 78 -3.46 -2.52 12.13
CA ASP A 78 -4.11 -2.82 13.41
C ASP A 78 -5.64 -2.94 13.26
N GLU A 79 -6.25 -2.01 12.51
CA GLU A 79 -7.69 -2.08 12.18
C GLU A 79 -8.03 -3.37 11.42
N LEU A 80 -7.24 -3.74 10.42
CA LEU A 80 -7.41 -4.99 9.67
C LEU A 80 -7.31 -6.23 10.56
N LYS A 81 -6.41 -6.22 11.55
CA LYS A 81 -6.29 -7.32 12.55
C LYS A 81 -7.50 -7.37 13.48
N GLY A 82 -8.07 -6.22 13.85
CA GLY A 82 -9.33 -6.12 14.58
C GLY A 82 -10.47 -6.79 13.80
N MET A 83 -10.63 -6.43 12.52
CA MET A 83 -11.68 -6.98 11.64
C MET A 83 -11.49 -8.49 11.34
N LYS A 84 -10.24 -8.95 11.19
CA LYS A 84 -9.89 -10.37 10.99
C LYS A 84 -10.44 -11.28 12.09
N SER A 85 -10.52 -10.76 13.32
CA SER A 85 -11.04 -11.52 14.46
C SER A 85 -12.52 -11.89 14.31
N GLU A 86 -13.23 -11.26 13.36
CA GLU A 86 -14.66 -11.46 13.12
C GLU A 86 -14.95 -12.39 11.92
N ASP A 87 -14.10 -12.40 10.88
CA ASP A 87 -14.39 -13.07 9.59
C ASP A 87 -13.42 -14.22 9.23
N GLY A 88 -12.26 -14.33 9.89
CA GLY A 88 -11.34 -15.46 9.73
C GLY A 88 -10.52 -15.53 8.42
N ASP A 89 -10.76 -14.63 7.46
CA ASP A 89 -10.03 -14.60 6.19
C ASP A 89 -8.73 -13.76 6.27
N GLU A 90 -7.60 -14.42 6.56
CA GLU A 90 -6.29 -13.75 6.70
C GLU A 90 -5.78 -13.15 5.37
N THR A 91 -6.15 -13.78 4.26
CA THR A 91 -5.67 -13.43 2.91
C THR A 91 -6.25 -12.08 2.45
N SER A 92 -7.51 -11.79 2.78
CA SER A 92 -8.13 -10.49 2.48
C SER A 92 -7.45 -9.34 3.21
N GLY A 93 -6.98 -9.56 4.44
CA GLY A 93 -6.29 -8.53 5.21
C GLY A 93 -4.97 -8.11 4.57
N ILE A 94 -4.10 -9.07 4.24
CA ILE A 94 -2.82 -8.78 3.55
C ILE A 94 -3.06 -8.19 2.16
N HIS A 95 -4.04 -8.69 1.44
CA HIS A 95 -4.43 -8.12 0.16
C HIS A 95 -4.83 -6.63 0.27
N ASN A 96 -5.64 -6.28 1.26
CA ASN A 96 -6.07 -4.89 1.47
C ASN A 96 -4.90 -3.98 1.87
N LEU A 97 -3.95 -4.48 2.66
CA LEU A 97 -2.73 -3.76 2.99
C LEU A 97 -1.87 -3.48 1.75
N LEU A 98 -1.63 -4.49 0.90
CA LEU A 98 -0.87 -4.32 -0.34
C LEU A 98 -1.54 -3.34 -1.30
N GLN A 99 -2.88 -3.38 -1.40
CA GLN A 99 -3.64 -2.42 -2.18
C GLN A 99 -3.47 -1.00 -1.64
N MET A 100 -3.53 -0.81 -0.32
CA MET A 100 -3.28 0.49 0.32
C MET A 100 -1.86 1.00 0.02
N ILE A 101 -0.85 0.15 0.14
CA ILE A 101 0.56 0.48 -0.16
C ILE A 101 0.71 0.94 -1.62
N ALA A 102 0.13 0.20 -2.56
CA ALA A 102 0.21 0.52 -3.99
C ALA A 102 -0.50 1.85 -4.35
N SER A 103 -1.46 2.27 -3.52
CA SER A 103 -2.16 3.55 -3.61
C SER A 103 -1.45 4.71 -2.91
N THR A 104 -0.33 4.47 -2.22
CA THR A 104 0.44 5.56 -1.60
C THR A 104 1.19 6.38 -2.63
N VAL A 105 1.35 7.67 -2.33
CA VAL A 105 2.14 8.59 -3.15
C VAL A 105 3.58 8.10 -3.22
N ASP A 106 4.18 7.70 -2.11
CA ASP A 106 5.56 7.17 -2.05
C ASP A 106 5.78 6.03 -3.06
N TYR A 107 4.85 5.06 -3.17
CA TYR A 107 4.91 3.98 -4.16
C TYR A 107 4.90 4.49 -5.62
N GLN A 108 4.15 5.55 -5.90
CA GLN A 108 4.01 6.10 -7.24
C GLN A 108 5.12 7.09 -7.62
N PHE A 109 6.02 7.45 -6.70
CA PHE A 109 7.16 8.32 -6.99
C PHE A 109 8.51 7.58 -6.93
N VAL A 110 8.51 6.24 -6.76
CA VAL A 110 9.69 5.36 -6.94
C VAL A 110 10.15 5.31 -8.39
#